data_AF-A0A356DV84-F1
#
_entry.id   AF-A0A356DV84-F1
#
_cell.length_a   1.000
_cell.length_b   1.000
_cell.length_c   1.000
_cell.angle_alpha   90.00
_cell.angle_beta   90.00
_cell.angle_gamma   90.00
#
_symmetry.space_group_name_H-M   'P 1'
#
loop_
_entity.id
_entity.type
_entity.pdbx_description
1 polymer ?
#
loop_
_entity_poly.entity_id
_entity_poly.type
_entity_poly.pdbx_seq_one_letter_code
_entity_poly.pdbx_strand_id
1 'polypeptide(L)'
;MHGAYENAMAGELFRSEHSELSGVSAFAWMAGLMPELARKDNAGLILSGTMRPEHILIADLADRKDLPLVAATGSLAAQAAFFASSSVFTLGEDYYLPSIGKVNQRAYQNQAKTMNWLRAILAITLIAAALLKLSGVLP
;
A
#
# COMPACT_ATOMS: atom_id res chain seq x y z
N MET A 1 8.37 9.07 -29.01
CA MET A 1 7.33 9.56 -28.09
C MET A 1 7.84 9.40 -26.66
N HIS A 2 8.67 10.33 -26.15
CA HIS A 2 9.42 10.12 -24.90
C HIS A 2 9.46 11.37 -23.99
N GLY A 3 8.57 12.35 -24.18
CA GLY A 3 8.69 13.64 -23.49
C GLY A 3 7.39 14.35 -23.06
N ALA A 4 6.22 13.69 -23.14
CA ALA A 4 4.95 14.37 -22.85
C ALA A 4 4.41 14.18 -21.42
N TYR A 5 4.99 13.27 -20.63
CA TYR A 5 4.45 12.89 -19.31
C TYR A 5 5.40 13.17 -18.13
N GLU A 6 6.62 13.64 -18.39
CA GLU A 6 7.65 13.79 -17.35
C GLU A 6 7.37 14.96 -16.37
N ASN A 7 6.41 15.84 -16.69
CA ASN A 7 6.00 16.98 -15.85
C ASN A 7 4.49 17.14 -15.74
N ALA A 8 3.69 16.15 -16.16
CA ALA A 8 2.23 16.23 -16.08
C ALA A 8 1.76 15.92 -14.65
N MET A 9 2.09 16.79 -13.68
CA MET A 9 1.32 16.89 -12.44
C MET A 9 -0.07 17.45 -12.78
N ALA A 10 -0.90 16.61 -13.40
CA ALA A 10 -2.24 16.94 -13.85
C ALA A 10 -3.23 16.83 -12.69
N GLY A 11 -3.04 17.65 -11.65
CA GLY A 11 -4.00 17.77 -10.54
C GLY A 11 -5.41 18.15 -11.01
N GLU A 12 -5.55 18.69 -12.23
CA GLU A 12 -6.83 19.06 -12.83
C GLU A 12 -7.70 17.85 -13.24
N LEU A 13 -7.11 16.66 -13.42
CA LEU A 13 -7.88 15.42 -13.56
C LEU A 13 -8.27 14.81 -12.21
N PHE A 14 -7.64 15.24 -11.12
CA PHE A 14 -7.98 14.77 -9.79
C PHE A 14 -9.27 15.43 -9.31
N ARG A 15 -10.39 14.73 -9.49
CA ARG A 15 -11.68 15.13 -8.95
C ARG A 15 -11.77 14.71 -7.49
N SER A 16 -11.54 15.65 -6.58
CA SER A 16 -11.62 15.43 -5.13
C SER A 16 -12.99 14.91 -4.67
N GLU A 17 -14.05 15.16 -5.44
CA GLU A 17 -15.43 14.72 -5.18
C GLU A 17 -15.56 13.19 -5.11
N HIS A 18 -14.63 12.45 -5.75
CA HIS A 18 -14.59 10.98 -5.74
C HIS A 18 -13.72 10.41 -4.61
N SER A 19 -13.11 11.26 -3.79
CA SER A 19 -12.22 10.86 -2.68
C SER A 19 -12.98 10.51 -1.39
N GLU A 20 -14.26 10.82 -1.30
CA GLU A 20 -15.09 10.57 -0.10
C GLU A 20 -16.08 9.44 -0.36
N LEU A 21 -15.59 8.21 -0.22
CA LEU A 21 -16.41 7.02 -0.30
C LEU A 21 -17.11 6.78 1.04
N SER A 22 -18.44 6.76 1.00
CA SER A 22 -19.31 6.70 2.19
C SER A 22 -19.51 5.27 2.71
N GLY A 23 -19.49 5.12 4.03
CA GLY A 23 -19.85 3.87 4.71
C GLY A 23 -19.29 3.79 6.13
N VAL A 24 -20.18 3.63 7.13
CA VAL A 24 -19.80 3.46 8.55
C VAL A 24 -19.18 2.10 8.86
N SER A 25 -19.24 1.14 7.93
CA SER A 25 -18.66 -0.19 8.06
C SER A 25 -17.73 -0.50 6.88
N ALA A 26 -16.77 -1.41 7.09
CA ALA A 26 -15.79 -1.83 6.09
C ALA A 26 -16.43 -2.27 4.77
N PHE A 27 -17.49 -3.08 4.85
CA PHE A 27 -18.22 -3.57 3.67
C PHE A 27 -19.06 -2.49 3.00
N ALA A 28 -19.65 -1.56 3.77
CA ALA A 28 -20.39 -0.44 3.19
C ALA A 28 -19.46 0.50 2.41
N TRP A 29 -18.28 0.78 2.98
CA TRP A 29 -17.25 1.56 2.31
C TRP A 29 -16.76 0.88 1.02
N MET A 30 -16.53 -0.44 1.04
CA MET A 30 -16.18 -1.20 -0.17
C MET A 30 -17.29 -1.19 -1.23
N ALA A 31 -18.56 -1.32 -0.81
CA ALA A 31 -19.69 -1.28 -1.73
C ALA A 31 -19.82 0.09 -2.41
N GLY A 32 -19.52 1.18 -1.69
CA GLY A 32 -19.43 2.53 -2.25
C GLY A 32 -18.35 2.67 -3.33
N LEU A 33 -17.30 1.84 -3.28
CA LEU A 33 -16.16 1.83 -4.21
C LEU A 33 -16.46 1.10 -5.52
N MET A 34 -17.42 0.17 -5.52
CA MET A 34 -17.73 -0.66 -6.68
C MET A 34 -18.17 0.14 -7.93
N PRO A 35 -19.02 1.18 -7.83
CA PRO A 35 -19.40 1.99 -8.99
C PRO A 35 -18.22 2.72 -9.61
N GLU A 36 -17.27 3.20 -8.80
CA GLU A 36 -16.06 3.87 -9.29
C GLU A 36 -15.14 2.86 -9.97
N LEU A 37 -14.96 1.65 -9.41
CA LEU A 37 -14.18 0.60 -10.07
C LEU A 37 -14.80 0.09 -11.38
N ALA A 38 -16.10 0.29 -11.58
CA ALA A 38 -16.78 -0.08 -12.81
C ALA A 38 -16.60 0.95 -13.95
N ARG A 39 -16.07 2.15 -13.67
CA ARG A 39 -15.86 3.18 -14.69
C ARG A 39 -14.61 2.88 -15.51
N LYS A 40 -14.79 2.83 -16.83
CA LYS A 40 -13.71 2.54 -17.80
C LYS A 40 -12.67 3.65 -17.91
N ASP A 41 -13.00 4.86 -17.47
CA ASP A 41 -12.12 6.02 -17.57
C ASP A 41 -11.09 6.09 -16.42
N ASN A 42 -11.18 5.19 -15.45
CA ASN A 42 -10.23 5.13 -14.34
C ASN A 42 -8.95 4.43 -14.77
N ALA A 43 -7.82 5.15 -14.70
CA ALA A 43 -6.50 4.63 -15.05
C ALA A 43 -5.85 3.79 -13.93
N GLY A 44 -6.41 3.83 -12.72
CA GLY A 44 -5.91 3.09 -11.56
C GLY A 44 -6.62 3.50 -10.28
N LEU A 45 -6.37 2.76 -9.21
CA LEU A 45 -6.89 3.02 -7.88
C LEU A 45 -5.74 3.20 -6.89
N ILE A 46 -5.79 4.28 -6.11
CA ILE A 46 -4.87 4.52 -4.98
C ILE A 46 -5.69 4.49 -3.69
N LEU A 47 -5.35 3.55 -2.83
CA LEU A 47 -5.96 3.37 -1.52
C LEU A 47 -4.98 3.86 -0.46
N SER A 48 -5.38 4.84 0.37
CA SER A 48 -4.52 5.37 1.44
C SER A 48 -5.29 5.49 2.75
N GLY A 49 -4.66 5.08 3.85
CA GLY A 49 -5.19 5.24 5.21
C GLY A 49 -5.29 3.93 6.00
N THR A 50 -6.14 3.92 7.02
CA THR A 50 -6.31 2.75 7.90
C THR A 50 -7.20 1.72 7.23
N MET A 51 -6.59 0.67 6.69
CA MET A 51 -7.29 -0.42 6.02
C MET A 51 -7.45 -1.62 6.95
N ARG A 52 -8.43 -2.46 6.61
CA ARG A 52 -8.65 -3.72 7.28
C ARG A 52 -8.33 -4.90 6.34
N PRO A 53 -8.04 -6.10 6.85
CA PRO A 53 -7.71 -7.25 6.02
C PRO A 53 -8.78 -7.60 4.98
N GLU A 54 -10.05 -7.36 5.30
CA GLU A 54 -11.18 -7.67 4.40
C GLU A 54 -11.18 -6.80 3.14
N HIS A 55 -10.47 -5.66 3.15
CA HIS A 55 -10.32 -4.78 1.98
C HIS A 55 -9.49 -5.41 0.85
N ILE A 56 -8.88 -6.59 1.06
CA ILE A 56 -8.28 -7.39 -0.01
C ILE A 56 -9.26 -7.71 -1.14
N LEU A 57 -10.57 -7.74 -0.86
CA LEU A 57 -11.60 -7.93 -1.88
C LEU A 57 -11.62 -6.81 -2.93
N ILE A 58 -11.17 -5.60 -2.57
CA ILE A 58 -10.98 -4.50 -3.53
C ILE A 58 -9.82 -4.84 -4.47
N ALA A 59 -8.73 -5.44 -3.96
CA ALA A 59 -7.62 -5.90 -4.79
C ALA A 59 -8.04 -7.01 -5.75
N ASP A 60 -8.80 -8.01 -5.28
CA ASP A 60 -9.35 -9.06 -6.15
C ASP A 60 -10.25 -8.47 -7.26
N LEU A 61 -11.09 -7.49 -6.92
CA LEU A 61 -11.96 -6.85 -7.91
C LEU A 61 -11.17 -6.00 -8.91
N ALA A 62 -10.15 -5.27 -8.45
CA ALA A 62 -9.28 -4.48 -9.32
C ALA A 62 -8.51 -5.36 -10.30
N ASP A 63 -7.99 -6.51 -9.82
CA ASP A 63 -7.29 -7.50 -10.63
C ASP A 63 -8.21 -8.08 -11.73
N ARG A 64 -9.45 -8.45 -11.38
CA ARG A 64 -10.46 -8.90 -12.37
C ARG A 64 -10.82 -7.85 -13.42
N LYS A 65 -10.56 -6.58 -13.14
CA LYS A 65 -10.83 -5.45 -14.04
C LYS A 65 -9.59 -4.95 -14.77
N ASP A 66 -8.44 -5.60 -14.56
CA ASP A 66 -7.14 -5.16 -15.07
C ASP A 66 -6.84 -3.69 -14.69
N LEU A 67 -7.30 -3.29 -13.49
CA LEU A 67 -7.13 -1.95 -12.96
C LEU A 67 -5.92 -1.93 -12.02
N PRO A 68 -4.87 -1.16 -12.32
CA PRO A 68 -3.72 -1.03 -11.43
C PRO A 68 -4.15 -0.51 -10.05
N LEU A 69 -3.77 -1.23 -9.00
CA LEU A 69 -4.06 -0.88 -7.62
C LEU A 69 -2.78 -0.62 -6.83
N VAL A 70 -2.71 0.55 -6.20
CA VAL A 70 -1.73 0.87 -5.16
C VAL A 70 -2.43 0.99 -3.83
N ALA A 71 -1.99 0.24 -2.82
CA ALA A 71 -2.50 0.35 -1.45
C ALA A 71 -1.41 0.86 -0.50
N ALA A 72 -1.75 1.82 0.35
CA ALA A 72 -0.88 2.43 1.36
C ALA A 72 -1.59 2.39 2.71
N THR A 73 -1.17 1.51 3.60
CA THR A 73 -1.82 1.33 4.91
C THR A 73 -0.85 1.14 6.05
N GLY A 74 -1.17 1.69 7.23
CA GLY A 74 -0.41 1.46 8.46
C GLY A 74 -0.82 0.20 9.25
N SER A 75 -1.87 -0.50 8.81
CA SER A 75 -2.40 -1.68 9.52
C SER A 75 -1.67 -2.95 9.11
N LEU A 76 -0.88 -3.56 10.00
CA LEU A 76 -0.09 -4.76 9.70
C LEU A 76 -0.92 -5.92 9.14
N ALA A 77 -2.14 -6.11 9.67
CA ALA A 77 -3.02 -7.17 9.20
C ALA A 77 -3.53 -6.88 7.76
N ALA A 78 -3.78 -5.62 7.43
CA ALA A 78 -4.13 -5.24 6.06
C ALA A 78 -2.92 -5.32 5.12
N GLN A 79 -1.73 -4.90 5.56
CA GLN A 79 -0.49 -5.07 4.80
C GLN A 79 -0.27 -6.54 4.43
N ALA A 80 -0.43 -7.46 5.39
CA ALA A 80 -0.30 -8.89 5.17
C ALA A 80 -1.34 -9.42 4.16
N ALA A 81 -2.58 -8.92 4.23
CA ALA A 81 -3.64 -9.29 3.29
C ALA A 81 -3.34 -8.79 1.87
N PHE A 82 -3.02 -7.50 1.70
CA PHE A 82 -2.66 -6.93 0.40
C PHE A 82 -1.38 -7.53 -0.19
N PHE A 83 -0.42 -7.92 0.64
CA PHE A 83 0.79 -8.63 0.21
C PHE A 83 0.48 -9.97 -0.46
N ALA A 84 -0.60 -10.65 -0.07
CA ALA A 84 -1.03 -11.89 -0.71
C ALA A 84 -1.79 -11.66 -2.04
N SER A 85 -2.04 -10.41 -2.43
CA SER A 85 -2.72 -10.05 -3.68
C SER A 85 -1.74 -9.51 -4.73
N SER A 86 -2.19 -9.30 -5.96
CA SER A 86 -1.42 -8.66 -7.03
C SER A 86 -1.24 -7.14 -6.86
N SER A 87 -1.79 -6.56 -5.80
CA SER A 87 -1.71 -5.10 -5.57
C SER A 87 -0.28 -4.66 -5.29
N VAL A 88 0.12 -3.51 -5.84
CA VAL A 88 1.36 -2.85 -5.45
C VAL A 88 1.12 -2.20 -4.09
N PHE A 89 1.63 -2.81 -3.04
CA PHE A 89 1.50 -2.27 -1.69
C PHE A 89 2.68 -1.36 -1.35
N THR A 90 2.40 -0.12 -0.94
CA THR A 90 3.43 0.84 -0.49
C THR A 90 3.43 0.95 1.03
N LEU A 91 4.58 0.65 1.62
CA LEU A 91 4.81 0.73 3.07
C LEU A 91 5.17 2.15 3.53
N GLY A 92 5.16 3.12 2.60
CA GLY A 92 5.70 4.47 2.80
C GLY A 92 7.24 4.52 2.68
N GLU A 93 7.91 3.37 2.70
CA GLU A 93 9.36 3.29 2.50
C GLU A 93 9.80 3.48 1.05
N ASP A 94 8.86 3.33 0.11
CA ASP A 94 9.07 3.58 -1.31
C ASP A 94 9.48 5.03 -1.59
N TYR A 95 9.11 5.96 -0.71
CA TYR A 95 9.59 7.35 -0.73
C TYR A 95 11.12 7.45 -0.69
N TYR A 96 11.77 6.49 -0.02
CA TYR A 96 13.23 6.44 0.08
C TYR A 96 13.90 5.68 -1.07
N LEU A 97 13.12 5.15 -2.03
CA LEU A 97 13.68 4.46 -3.18
C LEU A 97 14.37 5.44 -4.14
N PRO A 98 15.55 5.07 -4.67
CA PRO A 98 16.30 5.92 -5.60
C PRO A 98 15.57 6.25 -6.91
N SER A 99 14.43 5.61 -7.19
CA SER A 99 13.60 5.80 -8.38
C SER A 99 12.74 7.08 -8.33
N ILE A 100 12.51 7.69 -7.17
CA ILE A 100 11.59 8.84 -7.00
C ILE A 100 12.32 10.20 -7.04
N GLY A 101 13.32 10.32 -7.94
CA GLY A 101 14.00 11.59 -8.24
C GLY A 101 15.40 11.76 -7.64
N LYS A 102 16.21 12.63 -8.27
CA LYS A 102 17.64 12.82 -7.97
C LYS A 102 17.93 13.74 -6.76
N VAL A 103 16.93 14.42 -6.24
CA VAL A 103 17.07 15.38 -5.14
C VAL A 103 17.11 14.58 -3.84
N ASN A 104 18.28 14.52 -3.18
CA ASN A 104 18.53 13.88 -1.87
C ASN A 104 18.75 12.35 -1.78
N GLN A 105 19.22 11.72 -2.86
CA GLN A 105 19.49 10.27 -2.93
C GLN A 105 20.35 9.67 -1.79
N ARG A 106 21.33 10.41 -1.23
CA ARG A 106 22.26 9.86 -0.21
C ARG A 106 21.67 9.81 1.20
N ALA A 107 20.97 10.85 1.64
CA ALA A 107 20.40 10.92 2.99
C ALA A 107 19.24 9.92 3.14
N TYR A 108 18.38 9.85 2.12
CA TYR A 108 17.25 8.92 2.09
C TYR A 108 17.67 7.44 2.01
N GLN A 109 18.73 7.12 1.25
CA GLN A 109 19.23 5.74 1.23
C GLN A 109 19.84 5.27 2.54
N ASN A 110 20.48 6.16 3.30
CA ASN A 110 20.97 5.81 4.63
C ASN A 110 19.81 5.54 5.60
N GLN A 111 18.74 6.34 5.51
CA GLN A 111 17.54 6.14 6.32
C GLN A 111 16.83 4.82 5.97
N ALA A 112 16.71 4.49 4.67
CA ALA A 112 16.17 3.22 4.21
C ALA A 112 17.00 2.02 4.71
N LYS A 113 18.34 2.11 4.63
CA LYS A 113 19.24 1.06 5.16
C LYS A 113 19.07 0.86 6.67
N THR A 114 18.97 1.94 7.44
CA THR A 114 18.74 1.87 8.89
C THR A 114 17.40 1.22 9.20
N MET A 115 16.34 1.60 8.48
CA MET A 115 15.00 0.99 8.64
C MET A 115 15.02 -0.51 8.34
N ASN A 116 15.70 -0.92 7.27
CA ASN A 116 15.84 -2.33 6.91
C ASN A 116 16.59 -3.14 7.98
N TRP A 117 17.66 -2.59 8.55
CA TRP A 117 18.38 -3.22 9.65
C TRP A 117 17.51 -3.38 10.90
N LEU A 118 16.78 -2.33 11.29
CA LEU A 118 15.87 -2.39 12.43
C LEU A 118 14.80 -3.46 12.22
N ARG A 119 14.24 -3.55 11.01
CA ARG A 119 13.26 -4.57 10.64
C ARG A 119 13.84 -5.98 10.73
N ALA A 120 15.05 -6.20 10.20
CA ALA A 120 15.73 -7.50 10.28
C ALA A 120 15.97 -7.93 11.74
N ILE A 121 16.45 -7.02 12.59
CA ILE A 121 16.67 -7.29 14.02
C ILE A 121 15.35 -7.64 14.71
N LEU A 122 14.28 -6.88 14.46
CA LEU A 122 12.95 -7.16 15.03
C LEU A 122 12.40 -8.50 14.56
N ALA A 123 12.53 -8.83 13.28
CA ALA A 123 12.08 -10.10 12.72
C ALA A 123 12.82 -11.28 13.36
N ILE A 124 14.16 -11.22 13.45
CA ILE A 124 14.97 -12.26 14.10
C ILE A 124 14.57 -12.41 15.56
N THR A 125 14.40 -11.29 16.28
CA THR A 125 14.02 -11.30 17.70
C THR A 125 12.64 -11.92 17.92
N LEU A 126 11.66 -11.59 17.07
CA LEU A 126 10.32 -12.16 17.14
C LEU A 126 10.32 -13.66 16.82
N ILE A 127 11.07 -14.09 15.80
CA ILE A 127 11.21 -15.51 15.46
C ILE A 127 11.85 -16.27 16.63
N ALA A 128 12.94 -15.75 17.19
CA ALA A 128 13.59 -16.36 18.35
C ALA A 128 12.65 -16.43 19.56
N ALA A 129 11.91 -15.35 19.85
CA ALA A 129 10.92 -15.31 20.94
C ALA A 129 9.78 -16.32 20.71
N ALA A 130 9.28 -16.45 19.48
CA ALA A 130 8.25 -17.42 19.13
C ALA A 130 8.74 -18.86 19.30
N LEU A 131 9.96 -19.17 18.87
CA LEU A 131 10.57 -20.50 19.05
C LEU A 131 10.80 -20.82 20.54
N LEU A 132 11.31 -19.85 21.32
CA LEU A 132 11.50 -20.00 22.76
C LEU A 132 10.17 -20.26 23.48
N LYS A 133 9.10 -19.55 23.10
CA LYS A 133 7.76 -19.77 23.62
C LYS A 133 7.20 -21.15 23.26
N LEU A 134 7.37 -21.59 22.01
CA LEU A 134 6.95 -22.93 21.57
C LEU A 134 7.74 -24.05 22.25
N SER A 135 9.01 -23.83 22.57
CA SER A 135 9.86 -24.77 23.31
C SER A 135 9.57 -24.85 24.81
N GLY A 136 8.67 -24.00 25.33
CA GLY A 136 8.29 -23.98 26.75
C GLY A 136 9.32 -23.33 27.69
N VAL A 137 10.34 -22.66 27.13
CA VAL A 137 11.36 -21.92 27.92
C VAL A 137 10.82 -20.57 28.41
N LEU A 138 9.87 -19.98 27.68
CA LEU A 138 9.12 -18.79 28.09
C LEU A 138 7.67 -19.19 28.43
N PRO A 139 7.07 -18.67 29.52
CA PRO A 139 5.68 -18.91 29.86
C PRO A 139 4.68 -18.39 28.81
#